data_AF-A0A850B460-F1
#
_entry.id   AF-A0A850B460-F1
#
_cell.length_a   1.000
_cell.length_b   1.000
_cell.length_c   1.000
_cell.angle_alpha   90.00
_cell.angle_beta   90.00
_cell.angle_gamma   90.00
#
_symmetry.space_group_name_H-M   'P 1'
#
loop_
_entity.id
_entity.type
_entity.pdbx_description
1 polymer ?
#
loop_
_entity_poly.entity_id
_entity_poly.type
_entity_poly.pdbx_seq_one_letter_code
_entity_poly.pdbx_strand_id
1 'polypeptide(L)' 'MLYRLATEFRVAPNLRRAALSEEGGYVEIDLEGSLDEVQRAIAWLHTTGLSIDAQQRSVTDGGNL' A
#
# COMPACT_ATOMS: atom_id res chain seq x y z
N MET A 1 -8.79 7.36 -1.76
CA MET A 1 -7.84 6.82 -0.77
C MET A 1 -6.40 6.91 -1.26
N LEU A 2 -6.06 6.26 -2.39
CA LEU A 2 -4.74 6.29 -3.02
C LEU A 2 -4.12 7.69 -3.16
N TYR A 3 -4.92 8.69 -3.53
CA TYR A 3 -4.45 10.08 -3.64
C TYR A 3 -3.95 10.66 -2.30
N ARG A 4 -4.61 10.36 -1.17
CA ARG A 4 -4.12 10.80 0.15
C ARG A 4 -2.81 10.11 0.54
N LEU A 5 -2.63 8.84 0.17
CA LEU A 5 -1.37 8.13 0.41
C LEU A 5 -0.19 8.84 -0.28
N ALA A 6 -0.37 9.22 -1.54
CA ALA A 6 0.65 9.95 -2.30
C ALA A 6 0.89 11.38 -1.79
N THR A 7 -0.18 12.08 -1.38
CA THR A 7 -0.10 13.52 -1.08
C THR A 7 0.19 13.82 0.41
N GLU A 8 -0.37 13.03 1.33
CA GLU A 8 -0.20 13.23 2.79
C GLU A 8 0.95 12.41 3.38
N PHE A 9 1.20 11.21 2.87
CA PHE A 9 2.20 10.30 3.42
C PHE A 9 3.45 10.17 2.55
N ARG A 10 3.52 10.86 1.39
CA ARG A 10 4.62 10.75 0.40
C ARG A 10 4.98 9.30 0.02
N VAL A 11 4.04 8.38 0.21
CA VAL A 11 4.19 6.98 -0.18
C VAL A 11 3.69 6.86 -1.61
N ALA A 12 4.50 6.29 -2.51
CA ALA A 12 4.09 6.00 -3.88
C ALA A 12 3.32 4.67 -3.92
N PRO A 13 2.00 4.67 -4.18
CA PRO A 13 1.26 3.44 -4.35
C PRO A 13 1.45 2.89 -5.78
N ASN A 14 2.05 1.71 -5.88
CA ASN A 14 2.20 0.97 -7.12
C ASN A 14 1.16 -0.14 -7.18
N LEU A 15 0.20 -0.03 -8.09
CA LEU A 15 -0.84 -1.03 -8.28
C LEU A 15 -0.25 -2.27 -8.97
N ARG A 16 -0.12 -3.39 -8.26
CA ARG A 16 0.35 -4.66 -8.85
C ARG A 16 -0.77 -5.43 -9.51
N ARG A 17 -1.89 -5.56 -8.80
CA ARG A 17 -2.99 -6.41 -9.25
C ARG A 17 -4.31 -5.85 -8.73
N ALA A 18 -5.32 -5.84 -9.58
CA ALA A 18 -6.68 -5.54 -9.18
C ALA A 18 -7.59 -6.60 -9.81
N ALA A 19 -8.36 -7.28 -8.97
CA ALA A 19 -9.43 -8.16 -9.41
C ALA A 19 -10.72 -7.59 -8.85
N LEU A 20 -11.47 -6.88 -9.69
CA LEU A 20 -12.75 -6.28 -9.34
C LEU A 20 -13.85 -6.97 -10.17
N SER A 21 -14.91 -7.40 -9.50
CA SER A 21 -16.08 -8.04 -10.11
C SER A 21 -17.36 -7.49 -9.48
N GLU A 22 -18.52 -7.80 -10.05
CA GLU A 22 -19.82 -7.28 -9.56
C GLU A 22 -20.14 -7.71 -8.12
N GLU A 23 -19.62 -8.86 -7.69
CA GLU A 23 -19.81 -9.40 -6.33
C GLU A 23 -18.77 -8.88 -5.32
N GLY A 24 -17.75 -8.15 -5.77
CA GLY A 24 -16.65 -7.66 -4.95
C GLY A 24 -15.29 -7.86 -5.61
N GLY A 25 -14.23 -7.49 -4.90
CA GLY A 25 -12.87 -7.57 -5.44
C GLY A 25 -11.78 -7.22 -4.45
N TYR A 26 -10.54 -7.45 -4.85
CA TYR A 26 -9.35 -7.08 -4.09
C TYR A 26 -8.37 -6.31 -4.97
N VAL A 27 -7.55 -5.50 -4.32
CA VAL A 27 -6.47 -4.75 -4.96
C VAL A 27 -5.19 -4.98 -4.17
N GLU A 28 -4.16 -5.46 -4.85
CA GLU A 28 -2.80 -5.59 -4.35
C GLU A 28 -2.01 -4.36 -4.78
N ILE A 29 -1.51 -3.62 -3.79
CA ILE A 29 -0.79 -2.36 -3.96
C ILE A 29 0.50 -2.45 -3.17
N ASP A 30 1.62 -2.17 -3.84
CA ASP A 30 2.90 -1.96 -3.16
C ASP A 30 2.98 -0.49 -2.73
N LEU A 31 3.34 -0.28 -1.47
CA LEU A 31 3.58 1.04 -0.89
C LEU A 31 5.09 1.26 -0.80
N GLU A 32 5.60 2.17 -1.61
CA GLU A 32 7.02 2.52 -1.64
C GLU A 32 7.26 3.86 -0.95
N GLY A 33 8.17 3.88 0.02
CA GLY A 33 8.48 5.06 0.82
C GLY A 33 9.29 4.70 2.07
N SER A 34 9.51 5.67 2.94
CA SER A 34 10.15 5.42 4.23
C SER A 34 9.27 4.56 5.14
N LEU A 35 9.88 3.67 5.92
CA LEU A 35 9.18 2.73 6.80
C LEU A 35 8.17 3.45 7.73
N ASP A 36 8.55 4.60 8.30
CA ASP A 36 7.67 5.40 9.17
C ASP A 36 6.44 5.96 8.46
N GLU A 37 6.55 6.28 7.17
CA GLU A 37 5.44 6.81 6.37
C GLU A 37 4.52 5.69 5.90
N VAL A 38 5.08 4.55 5.49
CA VAL A 38 4.33 3.35 5.14
C VAL A 38 3.54 2.82 6.35
N GLN A 39 4.14 2.79 7.54
CA GLN A 39 3.45 2.37 8.77
C GLN A 39 2.29 3.32 9.13
N ARG A 40 2.50 4.64 9.03
CA ARG A 40 1.44 5.64 9.27
C ARG A 40 0.31 5.53 8.25
N ALA A 41 0.65 5.33 6.97
CA ALA A 41 -0.31 5.05 5.91
C ALA A 41 -1.15 3.81 6.20
N ILE A 42 -0.53 2.69 6.57
CA ILE A 42 -1.22 1.44 6.93
C ILE A 42 -2.14 1.63 8.15
N ALA A 43 -1.67 2.32 9.19
CA ALA A 43 -2.49 2.60 10.38
C ALA A 43 -3.73 3.42 10.01
N TRP A 44 -3.59 4.45 9.19
CA TRP A 44 -4.72 5.25 8.70
C TRP A 44 -5.66 4.41 7.84
N LEU A 45 -5.11 3.57 6.96
CA LEU A 45 -5.85 2.64 6.13
C LEU A 45 -6.78 1.73 6.96
N HIS A 46 -6.31 1.19 8.10
CA HIS A 46 -7.14 0.40 9.01
C HIS A 46 -8.31 1.18 9.64
N THR A 47 -8.24 2.51 9.73
CA THR A 47 -9.34 3.34 10.27
C THR A 47 -10.48 3.55 9.26
N THR A 48 -10.24 3.30 7.97
CA THR A 48 -11.22 3.56 6.90
C THR A 48 -12.32 2.51 6.78
N GLY A 49 -12.26 1.43 7.59
CA GLY A 49 -13.22 0.33 7.57
C GLY A 49 -13.00 -0.67 6.42
N LEU A 50 -11.93 -0.50 5.64
CA LEU A 50 -11.53 -1.44 4.59
C LEU A 50 -10.77 -2.61 5.21
N SER A 51 -11.05 -3.83 4.72
CA SER A 51 -10.31 -5.02 5.11
C SER A 51 -8.95 -5.00 4.41
N ILE A 52 -7.90 -4.72 5.17
CA ILE A 52 -6.55 -4.52 4.64
C ILE A 52 -5.62 -5.56 5.26
N ASP A 53 -5.01 -6.36 4.40
CA ASP A 53 -3.96 -7.31 4.77
C ASP A 53 -2.61 -6.69 4.42
N ALA A 54 -1.93 -6.15 5.43
CA ALA A 54 -0.62 -5.53 5.24
C ALA A 54 0.46 -6.62 5.25
N GLN A 55 0.92 -7.00 4.07
CA GLN A 55 2.05 -7.92 3.93
C GLN A 55 3.36 -7.12 4.04
N GLN A 56 4.11 -7.31 5.12
CA GLN A 56 5.45 -6.74 5.24
C GLN A 56 6.39 -7.49 4.29
N ARG A 57 6.56 -6.97 3.08
CA ARG A 57 7.66 -7.37 2.19
C ARG A 57 8.81 -6.41 2.40
N SER A 58 9.85 -6.87 3.09
CA SER A 58 11.15 -6.22 3.03
C SER A 58 11.70 -6.41 1.62
N VAL A 59 11.57 -5.40 0.75
CA VAL A 59 12.42 -5.35 -0.44
C VAL A 59 13.80 -4.92 0.06
N THR A 60 14.64 -5.89 0.39
CA THR A 60 16.08 -5.63 0.40
C THR A 60 16.41 -5.49 -1.08
N ASP A 61 16.62 -4.25 -1.53
CA ASP A 61 17.32 -3.96 -2.77
C ASP A 61 18.70 -4.63 -2.69
N GLY A 62 18.75 -5.88 -3.13
CA GLY A 62 19.95 -6.67 -3.25
C GLY A 62 20.34 -6.67 -4.71
N GLY A 63 21.19 -5.72 -5.11
CA GLY A 63 21.86 -5.84 -6.40
C GLY A 63 22.49 -4.58 -6.98
N ASN A 64 23.39 -3.92 -6.24
CA ASN A 64 24.54 -3.31 -6.90
C ASN A 64 25.62 -4.40 -7.05
N LEU A 65 25.75 -4.98 -8.25
CA LEU A 65 26.96 -5.59 -8.81
C LEU A 65 26.94 -5.46 -10.33
#